data_AF-A0A7X6Y886-F1
#
_entry.id   AF-A0A7X6Y886-F1
#
_cell.length_a   1.000
_cell.length_b   1.000
_cell.length_c   1.000
_cell.angle_alpha   90.00
_cell.angle_beta   90.00
_cell.angle_gamma   90.00
#
_symmetry.space_group_name_H-M   'P 1'
#
loop_
_entity.id
_entity.type
_entity.pdbx_description
1 polymer ?
#
loop_
_entity_poly.entity_id
_entity_poly.type
_entity_poly.pdbx_seq_one_letter_code
_entity_poly.pdbx_strand_id
1 'polypeptide(L)'
;MGLMNHCVSGASKTTQPRSAAGRYTDYITPMEAWWCGEVFKSCAGMTRKQANEIAKKILPKYEEQLKSPPKGKSIYECFDLKTMRPSPEYQAIYEKVRNELIELGMPLNKAFYE
;
A
#
# COMPACT_ATOMS: atom_id res chain seq x y z
N MET A 1 -5.82 -2.12 -0.21
CA MET A 1 -7.28 -2.10 -0.48
C MET A 1 -7.73 -0.77 -1.08
N GLY A 2 -7.60 0.37 -0.38
CA GLY A 2 -8.11 1.67 -0.87
C GLY A 2 -7.60 2.10 -2.25
N LEU A 3 -6.29 2.00 -2.52
CA LEU A 3 -5.69 2.39 -3.81
C LEU A 3 -6.20 1.57 -5.00
N MET A 4 -6.34 0.25 -4.82
CA MET A 4 -6.90 -0.65 -5.83
C MET A 4 -8.32 -0.19 -6.18
N ASN A 5 -9.18 0.01 -5.17
CA ASN A 5 -10.56 0.45 -5.37
C ASN A 5 -10.63 1.84 -6.02
N HIS A 6 -9.72 2.74 -5.66
CA HIS A 6 -9.61 4.07 -6.27
C HIS A 6 -9.23 3.99 -7.76
N CYS A 7 -8.32 3.08 -8.14
CA CYS A 7 -7.99 2.84 -9.55
C CYS A 7 -9.18 2.28 -10.34
N VAL A 8 -9.74 1.15 -9.88
CA VAL A 8 -10.79 0.44 -10.64
C VAL A 8 -12.14 1.16 -10.68
N SER A 9 -12.35 2.17 -9.83
CA SER A 9 -13.53 3.04 -9.90
C SER A 9 -13.42 4.11 -11.00
N GLY A 10 -12.26 4.24 -11.65
CA GLY A 10 -12.03 5.16 -12.77
C GLY A 10 -11.43 6.51 -12.36
N ALA A 11 -10.84 6.62 -11.16
CA ALA A 11 -10.16 7.85 -10.77
C ALA A 11 -8.95 8.12 -11.69
N SER A 12 -8.78 9.37 -12.11
CA SER A 12 -7.67 9.79 -12.97
C SER A 12 -6.36 10.03 -12.21
N LYS A 13 -6.45 10.32 -10.91
CA LYS A 13 -5.30 10.56 -10.03
C LYS A 13 -5.61 10.22 -8.57
N THR A 14 -4.57 10.08 -7.77
CA THR A 14 -4.64 9.99 -6.30
C THR A 14 -3.72 11.02 -5.64
N THR A 15 -4.07 11.45 -4.43
CA THR A 15 -3.24 12.31 -3.58
C THR A 15 -2.85 11.60 -2.27
N GLN A 16 -2.96 10.27 -2.24
CA GLN A 16 -2.51 9.41 -1.14
C GLN A 16 -0.97 9.24 -1.18
N PRO A 17 -0.31 8.81 -0.08
CA PRO A 17 -0.84 8.37 1.21
C PRO A 17 -0.90 9.45 2.31
N ARG A 18 -1.62 9.15 3.41
CA ARG A 18 -1.61 9.90 4.68
C ARG A 18 -1.43 8.92 5.83
N SER A 19 -0.23 8.34 5.93
CA SER A 19 0.13 7.40 6.98
C SER A 19 -0.16 7.97 8.38
N ALA A 20 -0.51 7.08 9.31
CA ALA A 20 -0.96 7.43 10.67
C ALA A 20 -2.05 8.52 10.73
N ALA A 21 -2.94 8.54 9.72
CA ALA A 21 -4.02 9.52 9.54
C ALA A 21 -3.54 10.99 9.48
N GLY A 22 -2.26 11.23 9.17
CA GLY A 22 -1.67 12.58 9.21
C GLY A 22 -1.61 13.20 10.61
N ARG A 23 -1.73 12.39 11.67
CA ARG A 23 -1.79 12.86 13.06
C ARG A 23 -0.41 13.16 13.66
N TYR A 24 0.63 12.45 13.22
CA TYR A 24 1.96 12.52 13.83
C TYR A 24 2.98 13.08 12.84
N THR A 25 3.79 14.02 13.32
CA THR A 25 4.91 14.61 12.58
C THR A 25 5.91 13.54 12.18
N ASP A 26 6.34 13.55 10.92
CA ASP A 26 7.35 12.62 10.36
C ASP A 26 6.90 11.15 10.20
N TYR A 27 5.60 10.85 10.26
CA TYR A 27 5.06 9.48 10.08
C TYR A 27 4.61 9.16 8.65
N ILE A 28 5.29 9.70 7.65
CA ILE A 28 5.06 9.37 6.23
C ILE A 28 6.42 9.24 5.54
N THR A 29 6.61 8.20 4.74
CA THR A 29 7.89 7.94 4.05
C THR A 29 7.71 7.84 2.53
N PRO A 30 8.81 7.90 1.75
CA PRO A 30 8.75 7.62 0.32
C PRO A 30 8.19 6.23 -0.02
N MET A 31 8.40 5.23 0.85
CA MET A 31 7.97 3.85 0.60
C MET A 31 6.45 3.72 0.41
N GLU A 32 5.63 4.41 1.22
CA GLU A 32 4.18 4.36 1.03
C GLU A 32 3.74 5.08 -0.26
N ALA A 33 4.47 6.12 -0.69
CA ALA A 33 4.20 6.81 -1.94
C ALA A 33 4.51 5.92 -3.15
N TRP A 34 5.65 5.22 -3.12
CA TRP A 34 6.00 4.22 -4.12
C TRP A 34 4.95 3.12 -4.19
N TRP A 35 4.56 2.56 -3.04
CA TRP A 35 3.49 1.57 -2.93
C TRP A 35 2.17 2.04 -3.54
N CYS A 36 1.78 3.30 -3.29
CA CYS A 36 0.59 3.87 -3.89
C CYS A 36 0.68 3.89 -5.41
N GLY A 37 1.83 4.30 -5.96
CA GLY A 37 2.10 4.28 -7.39
C GLY A 37 2.02 2.87 -7.97
N GLU A 38 2.65 1.89 -7.31
CA GLU A 38 2.63 0.50 -7.76
C GLU A 38 1.23 -0.07 -7.83
N VAL A 39 0.46 0.02 -6.73
CA VAL A 39 -0.90 -0.52 -6.66
C VAL A 39 -1.81 0.19 -7.65
N PHE A 40 -1.74 1.53 -7.72
CA PHE A 40 -2.60 2.31 -8.60
C PHE A 40 -2.35 1.94 -10.07
N LYS A 41 -1.09 1.90 -10.50
CA LYS A 41 -0.74 1.57 -11.88
C LYS A 41 -1.03 0.11 -12.20
N SER A 42 -0.67 -0.81 -11.31
CA SER A 42 -0.84 -2.26 -11.52
C SER A 42 -2.32 -2.65 -11.66
N CYS A 43 -3.20 -2.04 -10.86
CA CYS A 43 -4.63 -2.32 -10.91
C CYS A 43 -5.34 -1.73 -12.14
N ALA A 44 -4.65 -0.96 -13.00
CA ALA A 44 -5.24 -0.50 -14.25
C ALA A 44 -5.62 -1.69 -15.14
N GLY A 45 -6.86 -1.69 -15.66
CA GLY A 45 -7.41 -2.82 -16.42
C GLY A 45 -7.97 -3.96 -15.58
N MET A 46 -7.85 -3.91 -14.24
CA MET A 46 -8.52 -4.85 -13.35
C MET A 46 -10.03 -4.54 -13.28
N THR A 47 -10.87 -5.58 -13.31
CA THR A 47 -12.32 -5.37 -13.20
C THR A 47 -12.74 -5.06 -11.77
N ARG A 48 -13.82 -4.29 -11.59
CA ARG A 48 -14.42 -4.04 -10.26
C ARG A 48 -14.81 -5.33 -9.54
N LYS A 49 -15.24 -6.37 -10.28
CA LYS A 49 -15.59 -7.68 -9.70
C LYS A 49 -14.35 -8.33 -9.07
N GLN A 50 -13.22 -8.38 -9.77
CA GLN A 50 -11.98 -8.93 -9.22
C GLN A 50 -11.53 -8.13 -8.00
N ALA A 51 -11.55 -6.79 -8.08
CA ALA A 51 -11.17 -5.93 -6.95
C ALA A 51 -12.05 -6.16 -5.71
N ASN A 52 -13.35 -6.35 -5.91
CA ASN A 52 -14.29 -6.64 -4.82
C ASN A 52 -13.98 -7.98 -4.12
N GLU A 53 -13.66 -9.03 -4.88
CA GLU A 53 -13.29 -10.32 -4.29
C GLU A 53 -11.98 -10.24 -3.50
N ILE A 54 -11.01 -9.46 -3.97
CA ILE A 54 -9.78 -9.19 -3.22
C ILE A 54 -10.07 -8.38 -1.96
N ALA A 55 -10.90 -7.33 -2.05
CA ALA A 55 -11.24 -6.47 -0.92
C ALA A 55 -11.90 -7.26 0.22
N LYS A 56 -12.81 -8.19 -0.10
CA LYS A 56 -13.44 -9.10 0.88
C LYS A 56 -12.44 -9.98 1.64
N LYS A 57 -11.31 -10.32 1.02
CA LYS A 57 -10.25 -11.12 1.65
C LYS A 57 -9.27 -10.27 2.47
N ILE A 58 -9.08 -9.01 2.08
CA ILE A 58 -8.14 -8.09 2.75
C ILE A 58 -8.78 -7.42 3.98
N LEU A 59 -10.03 -6.96 3.87
CA LEU A 59 -10.68 -6.18 4.92
C LEU A 59 -10.68 -6.88 6.30
N PRO A 60 -11.02 -8.18 6.39
CA PRO A 60 -11.00 -8.89 7.68
C PRO A 60 -9.64 -8.92 8.38
N LYS A 61 -8.54 -8.69 7.66
CA LYS A 61 -7.19 -8.75 8.23
C LYS A 61 -6.84 -7.57 9.13
N TYR A 62 -7.57 -6.45 9.02
CA TYR A 62 -7.28 -5.26 9.82
C TYR A 62 -8.53 -4.53 10.32
N GLU A 63 -9.75 -4.92 9.93
CA GLU A 63 -10.96 -4.17 10.27
C GLU A 63 -11.19 -4.05 11.79
N GLU A 64 -10.84 -5.07 12.57
CA GLU A 64 -10.91 -5.05 14.03
C GLU A 64 -9.96 -4.01 14.65
N GLN A 65 -8.84 -3.74 13.98
CA GLN A 65 -7.83 -2.79 14.45
C GLN A 65 -8.14 -1.34 14.08
N LEU A 66 -9.19 -1.07 13.29
CA LEU A 66 -9.51 0.29 12.84
C LEU A 66 -9.78 1.27 13.99
N LYS A 67 -10.28 0.79 15.13
CA LYS A 67 -10.50 1.61 16.33
C LYS A 67 -9.20 1.99 17.04
N SER A 68 -8.17 1.15 16.94
CA SER A 68 -6.89 1.32 17.62
C SER A 68 -5.75 0.83 16.73
N PRO A 69 -5.49 1.48 15.59
CA PRO A 69 -4.47 1.04 14.65
C PRO A 69 -3.08 1.22 15.25
N PRO A 70 -2.10 0.37 14.88
CA PRO A 70 -0.72 0.57 15.31
C PRO A 70 -0.22 1.94 14.85
N LYS A 71 0.52 2.63 15.72
CA LYS A 71 1.07 3.97 15.43
C LYS A 71 2.00 3.97 14.21
N GLY A 72 2.76 2.87 14.03
CA GLY A 72 3.84 2.78 13.06
C GLY A 72 5.14 3.41 13.59
N LYS A 73 6.06 3.70 12.67
CA LYS A 73 7.37 4.30 12.92
C LYS A 73 7.49 5.61 12.16
N SER A 74 8.22 6.58 12.71
CA SER A 74 8.60 7.80 12.00
C SER A 74 9.61 7.48 10.90
N ILE A 75 9.75 8.39 9.94
CA ILE A 75 10.70 8.29 8.83
C ILE A 75 12.14 8.08 9.32
N TYR A 76 12.51 8.65 10.47
CA TYR A 76 13.85 8.49 11.05
C TYR A 76 14.09 7.11 11.68
N GLU A 77 13.02 6.41 12.06
CA GLU A 77 13.08 5.08 12.67
C GLU A 77 13.07 3.95 11.63
N CYS A 78 12.51 4.20 10.43
CA CYS A 78 12.30 3.15 9.42
C CYS A 78 12.87 3.45 8.02
N PHE A 79 13.52 4.60 7.82
CA PHE A 79 14.02 4.99 6.50
C PHE A 79 15.36 5.73 6.57
N ASP A 80 16.32 5.30 5.76
CA ASP A 80 17.59 6.00 5.58
C ASP A 80 17.42 7.09 4.51
N LEU A 81 17.36 8.34 4.99
CA LEU A 81 17.21 9.53 4.16
C LEU A 81 18.45 9.87 3.33
N LYS A 82 19.64 9.34 3.69
CA LYS A 82 20.86 9.59 2.90
C LYS A 82 20.91 8.68 1.69
N THR A 83 20.58 7.40 1.87
CA THR A 83 20.61 6.40 0.79
C THR A 83 19.27 6.26 0.08
N MET A 84 18.22 6.91 0.58
CA MET A 84 16.84 6.80 0.13
C MET A 84 16.36 5.35 0.15
N ARG A 85 16.65 4.62 1.24
CA ARG A 85 16.28 3.21 1.39
C ARG A 85 15.48 2.94 2.67
N PRO A 86 14.48 2.06 2.61
CA PRO A 86 13.81 1.58 3.81
C PRO A 86 14.78 0.78 4.69
N SER A 87 14.47 0.70 5.99
CA SER A 87 15.14 -0.26 6.86
C SER A 87 14.87 -1.70 6.39
N PRO A 88 15.73 -2.68 6.71
CA PRO A 88 15.50 -4.09 6.35
C PRO A 88 14.17 -4.63 6.85
N GLU A 89 13.73 -4.21 8.04
CA GLU A 89 12.41 -4.56 8.59
C GLU A 89 11.27 -4.01 7.74
N TYR A 90 11.37 -2.74 7.32
CA TYR A 90 10.32 -2.13 6.52
C TYR A 90 10.26 -2.74 5.11
N GLN A 91 11.43 -3.03 4.52
CA GLN A 91 11.52 -3.78 3.27
C GLN A 91 10.89 -5.18 3.38
N ALA A 92 11.12 -5.90 4.48
CA ALA A 92 10.52 -7.22 4.68
C ALA A 92 8.99 -7.15 4.81
N ILE A 93 8.45 -6.13 5.48
CA ILE A 93 6.99 -5.88 5.53
C ILE A 93 6.44 -5.65 4.13
N TYR A 94 7.12 -4.80 3.35
CA TYR A 94 6.75 -4.51 1.96
C TYR A 94 6.66 -5.77 1.11
N GLU A 95 7.72 -6.57 1.08
CA GLU A 95 7.80 -7.79 0.29
C GLU A 95 6.75 -8.82 0.70
N LYS A 96 6.56 -9.01 2.02
CA LYS A 96 5.53 -9.91 2.55
C LYS A 96 4.14 -9.51 2.07
N VAL A 97 3.75 -8.25 2.27
CA VAL A 97 2.42 -7.77 1.87
C VAL A 97 2.26 -7.81 0.36
N ARG A 98 3.29 -7.45 -0.41
CA ARG A 98 3.27 -7.53 -1.87
C ARG A 98 3.01 -8.94 -2.37
N ASN A 99 3.74 -9.92 -1.84
CA ASN A 99 3.59 -11.32 -2.26
C ASN A 99 2.21 -11.88 -1.88
N GLU A 100 1.74 -11.58 -0.67
CA GLU A 100 0.39 -11.95 -0.21
C GLU A 100 -0.70 -11.37 -1.13
N LEU A 101 -0.56 -10.12 -1.58
CA LEU A 101 -1.53 -9.51 -2.49
C LEU A 101 -1.47 -10.12 -3.90
N ILE A 102 -0.29 -10.51 -4.37
CA ILE A 102 -0.13 -11.24 -5.64
C ILE A 102 -0.84 -12.59 -5.57
N GLU A 103 -0.66 -13.34 -4.48
CA GLU A 103 -1.35 -14.62 -4.25
C GLU A 103 -2.87 -14.46 -4.22
N LEU A 104 -3.37 -13.33 -3.72
CA LEU A 104 -4.80 -13.00 -3.74
C LEU A 104 -5.32 -12.58 -5.12
N GLY A 105 -4.45 -12.43 -6.12
CA GLY A 105 -4.78 -12.09 -7.50
C GLY A 105 -4.61 -10.61 -7.86
N MET A 106 -3.93 -9.81 -7.02
CA MET A 106 -3.61 -8.43 -7.36
C MET A 106 -2.40 -8.40 -8.33
N PRO A 107 -2.50 -7.70 -9.48
CA PRO A 107 -1.48 -7.76 -10.55
C PRO A 107 -0.21 -6.94 -10.29
N LEU A 108 0.37 -7.00 -9.09
CA LEU A 108 1.56 -6.22 -8.70
C LEU A 108 2.87 -6.67 -9.36
N ASN A 109 2.82 -7.71 -10.19
CA ASN A 109 3.95 -8.20 -10.97
C ASN A 109 4.08 -7.52 -12.35
N LYS A 110 3.10 -6.73 -12.79
CA LYS A 110 3.05 -6.20 -14.16
C LYS A 110 3.69 -4.81 -14.35
N ALA A 111 3.66 -3.96 -13.32
CA ALA A 111 3.90 -2.52 -13.53
C ALA A 111 5.37 -2.10 -13.71
N PHE A 112 6.35 -2.96 -13.40
CA PHE A 112 7.78 -2.57 -13.39
C PHE A 112 8.74 -3.60 -13.99
N TYR A 113 8.23 -4.69 -14.60
CA TYR A 113 9.06 -5.75 -15.19
C TYR A 113 8.58 -6.21 -16.58
N GLU A 114 7.79 -5.37 -17.28
CA GLU A 114 7.52 -5.53 -18.73
C GLU A 114 8.45 -4.63 -19.54
#